data_AF-A0A009NAN3-F1
#
_entry.id   AF-A0A009NAN3-F1
#
_cell.length_a   1.000
_cell.length_b   1.000
_cell.length_c   1.000
_cell.angle_alpha   90.00
_cell.angle_beta   90.00
_cell.angle_gamma   90.00
#
_symmetry.space_group_name_H-M   'P 1'
#
loop_
_entity.id
_entity.type
_entity.pdbx_description
1 polymer ?
#
loop_
_entity_poly.entity_id
_entity_poly.type
_entity_poly.pdbx_seq_one_letter_code
_entity_poly.pdbx_strand_id
1 'polypeptide(L)'
;MGKIFIGALLLLGINTATFAADITGLWQTIDDKTGAPKAQVEIRKEANGTYAGKIIKVTPRPGYTPKEICDNCPAPYTNKPILGLDIATGLKQVDGLNYTGGKILDPNTGKVYGLKAKLSSTGKRLHMRGYLGVSALGRNQIWIRVE
;
A
#
# COMPACT_ATOMS: atom_id res chain seq x y z
N MET A 1 58.50 40.35 -5.68
CA MET A 1 58.02 39.27 -6.58
C MET A 1 57.21 38.31 -5.73
N GLY A 2 55.88 38.46 -5.78
CA GLY A 2 54.96 37.71 -4.93
C GLY A 2 54.62 36.33 -5.50
N LYS A 3 53.98 35.52 -4.65
CA LYS A 3 52.99 34.48 -4.98
C LYS A 3 52.39 33.94 -3.68
N ILE A 4 51.19 34.42 -3.33
CA ILE A 4 50.35 33.83 -2.28
C ILE A 4 49.54 32.73 -2.96
N PHE A 5 49.71 31.47 -2.54
CA PHE A 5 48.89 30.35 -3.01
C PHE A 5 47.63 30.27 -2.13
N ILE A 6 46.51 30.76 -2.64
CA ILE A 6 45.18 30.56 -2.05
C ILE A 6 44.68 29.19 -2.51
N GLY A 7 44.74 28.20 -1.62
CA GLY A 7 44.15 26.89 -1.86
C GLY A 7 42.63 26.96 -1.70
N ALA A 8 41.89 26.90 -2.81
CA ALA A 8 40.43 26.81 -2.81
C ALA A 8 39.99 25.38 -2.44
N LEU A 9 39.43 25.21 -1.24
CA LEU A 9 38.81 23.97 -0.79
C LEU A 9 37.42 23.84 -1.45
N LEU A 10 37.33 23.09 -2.55
CA LEU A 10 36.06 22.71 -3.17
C LEU A 10 35.30 21.75 -2.23
N LEU A 11 34.27 22.24 -1.54
CA LEU A 11 33.27 21.42 -0.88
C LEU A 11 32.37 20.75 -1.95
N LEU A 12 32.72 19.53 -2.33
CA LEU A 12 31.85 18.65 -3.12
C LEU A 12 30.64 18.25 -2.27
N GLY A 13 29.51 18.94 -2.46
CA GLY A 13 28.23 18.59 -1.84
C GLY A 13 27.77 17.21 -2.30
N ILE A 14 27.75 16.24 -1.38
CA ILE A 14 27.20 14.91 -1.62
C ILE A 14 25.67 15.05 -1.65
N ASN A 15 25.10 15.13 -2.85
CA ASN A 15 23.66 15.01 -3.03
C ASN A 15 23.25 13.55 -2.77
N THR A 16 22.90 13.22 -1.52
CA THR A 16 22.17 11.99 -1.25
C THR A 16 20.77 12.16 -1.82
N ALA A 17 20.53 11.62 -3.01
CA ALA A 17 19.18 11.45 -3.51
C ALA A 17 18.43 10.53 -2.54
N THR A 18 17.69 11.13 -1.61
CA THR A 18 16.75 10.38 -0.79
C THR A 18 15.64 9.93 -1.73
N PHE A 19 15.67 8.67 -2.15
CA PHE A 19 14.52 8.07 -2.79
C PHE A 19 13.39 8.11 -1.77
N ALA A 20 12.41 8.99 -2.00
CA ALA A 20 11.21 9.00 -1.20
C ALA A 20 10.61 7.60 -1.27
N ALA A 21 10.60 6.90 -0.13
CA ALA A 21 10.05 5.56 -0.08
C ALA A 21 8.57 5.66 -0.47
N ASP A 22 8.19 4.92 -1.51
CA ASP A 22 6.87 5.01 -2.11
C ASP A 22 6.21 3.63 -2.20
N ILE A 23 4.90 3.62 -1.95
CA ILE A 23 4.11 2.38 -1.93
C ILE A 23 3.49 2.07 -3.28
N THR A 24 3.70 2.90 -4.31
CA THR A 24 3.22 2.57 -5.66
C THR A 24 3.83 1.28 -6.19
N GLY A 25 3.12 0.62 -7.09
CA GLY A 25 3.52 -0.63 -7.73
C GLY A 25 2.62 -1.81 -7.36
N LEU A 26 3.09 -3.01 -7.72
CA LEU A 26 2.32 -4.25 -7.57
C LEU A 26 2.61 -4.99 -6.27
N TRP A 27 1.53 -5.38 -5.59
CA TRP A 27 1.58 -6.01 -4.28
C TRP A 27 0.75 -7.29 -4.22
N GLN A 28 1.36 -8.39 -3.81
CA GLN A 28 0.69 -9.64 -3.51
C GLN A 28 0.11 -9.60 -2.09
N THR A 29 -1.20 -9.72 -1.99
CA THR A 29 -1.90 -9.89 -0.71
C THR A 29 -1.82 -11.34 -0.24
N ILE A 30 -1.67 -11.51 1.07
CA ILE A 30 -1.51 -12.81 1.74
C ILE A 30 -2.69 -13.04 2.69
N ASP A 31 -3.23 -14.26 2.68
CA ASP A 31 -4.21 -14.69 3.68
C ASP A 31 -3.55 -14.84 5.04
N ASP A 32 -4.04 -14.12 6.04
CA ASP A 32 -3.46 -14.11 7.39
C ASP A 32 -3.67 -15.42 8.16
N LYS A 33 -4.62 -16.26 7.72
CA LYS A 33 -4.90 -17.56 8.33
C LYS A 33 -4.13 -18.69 7.66
N THR A 34 -4.03 -18.68 6.33
CA THR A 34 -3.44 -19.79 5.57
C THR A 34 -2.04 -19.51 5.03
N GLY A 35 -1.61 -18.24 4.98
CA GLY A 35 -0.37 -17.83 4.33
C GLY A 35 -0.43 -17.88 2.80
N ALA A 36 -1.56 -18.27 2.21
CA ALA A 36 -1.70 -18.40 0.77
C ALA A 36 -1.84 -17.02 0.07
N PRO A 37 -1.29 -16.85 -1.13
CA PRO A 37 -1.58 -15.71 -1.99
C PRO A 37 -3.08 -15.57 -2.27
N LYS A 38 -3.63 -14.34 -2.16
CA LYS A 38 -5.06 -14.06 -2.41
C LYS A 38 -5.31 -13.28 -3.70
N ALA A 39 -4.62 -12.17 -3.88
CA ALA A 39 -4.83 -11.25 -4.99
C ALA A 39 -3.59 -10.36 -5.18
N GLN A 40 -3.37 -9.87 -6.40
CA GLN A 40 -2.44 -8.77 -6.65
C GLN A 40 -3.20 -7.45 -6.70
N VAL A 41 -2.64 -6.45 -6.03
CA VAL A 41 -3.17 -5.10 -5.92
C VAL A 41 -2.14 -4.14 -6.49
N GLU A 42 -2.56 -3.30 -7.44
CA GLU A 42 -1.78 -2.18 -7.92
C GLU A 42 -2.07 -0.96 -7.05
N ILE A 43 -1.03 -0.43 -6.40
CA ILE A 43 -1.12 0.83 -5.67
C ILE A 43 -0.66 1.97 -6.58
N ARG A 44 -1.50 3.00 -6.68
CA ARG A 44 -1.27 4.23 -7.45
C ARG A 44 -1.44 5.46 -6.58
N LYS A 45 -0.71 6.52 -6.92
CA LYS A 45 -0.86 7.83 -6.29
C LYS A 45 -1.91 8.64 -7.05
N GLU A 46 -2.87 9.19 -6.32
CA GLU A 46 -3.92 10.04 -6.86
C GLU A 46 -3.44 11.50 -6.98
N ALA A 47 -4.12 12.29 -7.80
CA ALA A 47 -3.82 13.72 -7.99
C ALA A 47 -3.87 14.54 -6.68
N ASN A 48 -4.70 14.12 -5.71
CA ASN A 48 -4.81 14.75 -4.39
C ASN A 48 -3.67 14.33 -3.41
N GLY A 49 -2.70 13.55 -3.88
CA GLY A 49 -1.57 13.06 -3.09
C GLY A 49 -1.86 11.88 -2.16
N THR A 50 -3.10 11.35 -2.17
CA THR A 50 -3.42 10.08 -1.50
C THR A 50 -3.08 8.89 -2.39
N TYR A 51 -3.14 7.69 -1.82
CA TYR A 51 -2.92 6.43 -2.55
C TYR A 51 -4.19 5.59 -2.58
N ALA A 52 -4.41 4.93 -3.71
CA ALA A 52 -5.47 3.94 -3.90
C ALA A 52 -4.87 2.61 -4.38
N GLY A 53 -5.50 1.49 -4.00
CA GLY A 53 -5.09 0.14 -4.33
C GLY A 53 -6.18 -0.61 -5.08
N LYS A 54 -5.94 -0.95 -6.35
CA LYS A 54 -6.85 -1.66 -7.24
C LYS A 54 -6.56 -3.15 -7.30
N ILE A 55 -7.55 -4.02 -7.18
CA ILE A 55 -7.37 -5.46 -7.46
C ILE A 55 -7.18 -5.65 -8.97
N ILE A 56 -6.00 -6.13 -9.38
CA ILE A 56 -5.69 -6.41 -10.79
C ILE A 56 -5.65 -7.91 -11.12
N LYS A 57 -5.57 -8.77 -10.10
CA LYS A 57 -5.58 -10.22 -10.25
C LYS A 57 -6.12 -10.86 -8.99
N VAL A 58 -7.01 -11.83 -9.15
CA VAL A 58 -7.42 -12.74 -8.07
C VAL A 58 -6.67 -14.05 -8.23
N THR A 59 -6.11 -14.58 -7.14
CA THR A 59 -5.34 -15.83 -7.17
C THR A 59 -6.24 -17.00 -6.75
N PRO A 60 -6.55 -17.94 -7.66
CA PRO A 60 -7.25 -19.17 -7.29
C PRO A 60 -6.42 -19.97 -6.29
N ARG A 61 -7.09 -20.67 -5.38
CA ARG A 61 -6.45 -21.55 -4.41
C ARG A 61 -7.25 -22.83 -4.24
N PRO A 62 -6.59 -24.00 -4.07
CA PRO A 62 -7.30 -25.26 -3.90
C PRO A 62 -8.34 -25.19 -2.77
N GLY A 63 -9.55 -25.69 -3.04
CA GLY A 63 -10.64 -25.70 -2.06
C GLY A 63 -11.29 -24.34 -1.76
N TYR A 64 -10.96 -23.29 -2.52
CA TYR A 64 -11.62 -21.99 -2.40
C TYR A 64 -11.85 -21.35 -3.77
N THR A 65 -13.11 -21.18 -4.11
CA THR A 65 -13.54 -20.38 -5.25
C THR A 65 -13.65 -18.92 -4.80
N PRO A 66 -12.85 -18.00 -5.34
CA PRO A 66 -12.97 -16.59 -5.02
C PRO A 66 -14.34 -16.05 -5.44
N LYS A 67 -14.88 -15.14 -4.62
CA LYS A 67 -16.06 -14.38 -5.02
C LYS A 67 -15.71 -13.49 -6.20
N GLU A 68 -16.62 -13.42 -7.18
CA GLU A 68 -16.43 -12.58 -8.38
C GLU A 68 -17.09 -11.20 -8.25
N ILE A 69 -18.20 -11.11 -7.50
CA ILE A 69 -19.02 -9.90 -7.38
C ILE A 69 -19.08 -9.45 -5.92
N CYS A 70 -18.94 -8.14 -5.67
CA CYS A 70 -19.17 -7.60 -4.35
C CYS A 70 -20.65 -7.22 -4.12
N ASP A 71 -21.47 -8.22 -3.80
CA ASP A 71 -22.92 -8.10 -3.58
C ASP A 71 -23.32 -7.20 -2.39
N ASN A 72 -22.62 -7.30 -1.26
CA ASN A 72 -22.91 -6.60 0.00
C ASN A 72 -22.05 -5.34 0.17
N CYS A 73 -21.33 -4.94 -0.87
CA CYS A 73 -20.52 -3.74 -0.84
C CYS A 73 -21.37 -2.46 -0.77
N PRO A 74 -20.94 -1.43 -0.03
CA PRO A 74 -21.54 -0.11 -0.12
C PRO A 74 -21.29 0.52 -1.49
N ALA A 75 -22.12 1.51 -1.84
CA ALA A 75 -21.86 2.33 -3.01
C ALA A 75 -20.47 3.00 -2.90
N PRO A 76 -19.73 3.14 -4.01
CA PRO A 76 -20.10 2.82 -5.40
C PRO A 76 -19.80 1.37 -5.83
N TYR A 77 -19.41 0.49 -4.90
CA TYR A 77 -18.90 -0.85 -5.21
C TYR A 77 -19.98 -1.95 -5.23
N THR A 78 -21.24 -1.60 -4.92
CA THR A 78 -22.37 -2.52 -4.89
C THR A 78 -22.55 -3.26 -6.22
N ASN A 79 -22.60 -4.59 -6.16
CA ASN A 79 -22.75 -5.50 -7.30
C ASN A 79 -21.69 -5.32 -8.41
N LYS A 80 -20.54 -4.74 -8.09
CA LYS A 80 -19.43 -4.60 -9.04
C LYS A 80 -18.52 -5.84 -9.01
N PRO A 81 -17.87 -6.19 -10.14
CA PRO A 81 -16.81 -7.20 -10.15
C PRO A 81 -15.72 -6.84 -9.15
N ILE A 82 -15.26 -7.83 -8.37
CA ILE A 82 -14.19 -7.66 -7.38
C ILE A 82 -12.87 -7.34 -8.08
N LEU A 83 -12.64 -7.96 -9.23
CA LEU A 83 -11.56 -7.57 -10.13
C LEU A 83 -11.81 -6.14 -10.62
N GLY A 84 -10.85 -5.25 -10.41
CA GLY A 84 -10.91 -3.84 -10.78
C GLY A 84 -11.35 -2.88 -9.67
N LEU A 85 -11.78 -3.38 -8.51
CA LEU A 85 -12.16 -2.52 -7.37
C LEU A 85 -10.94 -1.87 -6.72
N ASP A 86 -11.11 -0.59 -6.38
CA ASP A 86 -10.20 0.12 -5.47
C ASP A 86 -10.56 -0.26 -4.02
N ILE A 87 -9.89 -1.27 -3.49
CA ILE A 87 -10.18 -1.79 -2.15
C ILE A 87 -9.46 -1.04 -1.05
N ALA A 88 -8.34 -0.38 -1.34
CA ALA A 88 -7.64 0.50 -0.42
C ALA A 88 -7.71 1.92 -0.95
N THR A 89 -8.10 2.90 -0.14
CA THR A 89 -8.25 4.29 -0.60
C THR A 89 -7.81 5.27 0.49
N GLY A 90 -7.41 6.48 0.08
CA GLY A 90 -7.20 7.61 0.99
C GLY A 90 -5.96 7.51 1.88
N LEU A 91 -5.08 6.53 1.67
CA LEU A 91 -3.81 6.48 2.40
C LEU A 91 -2.99 7.73 2.08
N LYS A 92 -2.39 8.34 3.10
CA LYS A 92 -1.48 9.49 2.95
C LYS A 92 -0.21 9.22 3.73
N GLN A 93 0.94 9.51 3.11
CA GLN A 93 2.24 9.41 3.79
C GLN A 93 2.34 10.48 4.88
N VAL A 94 2.74 10.08 6.09
CA VAL A 94 2.88 10.99 7.24
C VAL A 94 4.31 11.12 7.73
N ASP A 95 5.10 10.07 7.57
CA ASP A 95 6.56 10.07 7.72
C ASP A 95 7.10 9.01 6.74
N GLY A 96 8.38 9.06 6.39
CA GLY A 96 8.93 8.36 5.22
C GLY A 96 8.41 6.93 4.96
N LEU A 97 8.13 6.13 5.99
CA LEU A 97 7.63 4.76 5.83
C LEU A 97 6.18 4.54 6.30
N ASN A 98 5.55 5.50 6.98
CA ASN A 98 4.20 5.34 7.52
C ASN A 98 3.14 6.08 6.69
N TYR A 99 2.00 5.42 6.52
CA TYR A 99 0.84 5.91 5.78
C TYR A 99 -0.42 5.75 6.64
N THR A 100 -1.27 6.77 6.68
CA THR A 100 -2.46 6.79 7.52
C THR A 100 -3.66 7.43 6.83
N GLY A 101 -4.82 7.46 7.50
CA GLY A 101 -6.04 8.10 7.01
C GLY A 101 -6.81 7.29 5.97
N GLY A 102 -6.33 6.09 5.62
CA GLY A 102 -6.94 5.28 4.59
C GLY A 102 -8.18 4.54 5.05
N LYS A 103 -8.84 3.92 4.09
CA LYS A 103 -9.91 2.93 4.28
C LYS A 103 -9.60 1.67 3.48
N ILE A 104 -10.01 0.51 4.00
CA ILE A 104 -9.96 -0.76 3.27
C ILE A 104 -11.34 -1.41 3.23
N LEU A 105 -11.77 -1.82 2.03
CA LEU A 105 -12.96 -2.62 1.78
C LEU A 105 -12.58 -4.10 1.78
N ASP A 106 -13.28 -4.91 2.57
CA ASP A 106 -13.28 -6.37 2.39
C ASP A 106 -14.41 -6.76 1.42
N PRO A 107 -14.09 -7.13 0.17
CA PRO A 107 -15.11 -7.45 -0.82
C PRO A 107 -15.87 -8.76 -0.53
N ASN A 108 -15.40 -9.60 0.41
CA ASN A 108 -16.11 -10.82 0.78
C ASN A 108 -17.27 -10.53 1.73
N THR A 109 -17.11 -9.52 2.60
CA THR A 109 -18.10 -9.17 3.62
C THR A 109 -18.79 -7.83 3.38
N GLY A 110 -18.32 -7.04 2.42
CA GLY A 110 -18.79 -5.67 2.16
C GLY A 110 -18.42 -4.65 3.23
N LYS A 111 -17.59 -5.02 4.22
CA LYS A 111 -17.27 -4.15 5.36
C LYS A 111 -16.11 -3.23 5.01
N VAL A 112 -16.19 -1.99 5.48
CA VAL A 112 -15.15 -0.98 5.32
C VAL A 112 -14.51 -0.67 6.66
N TYR A 113 -13.18 -0.70 6.70
CA TYR A 113 -12.37 -0.49 7.89
C TYR A 113 -11.47 0.74 7.72
N GLY A 114 -11.05 1.36 8.82
CA GLY A 114 -9.95 2.31 8.80
C GLY A 114 -8.65 1.57 8.46
N LEU A 115 -7.73 2.24 7.76
CA LEU A 115 -6.50 1.64 7.25
C LEU A 115 -5.28 2.51 7.56
N LYS A 116 -4.24 1.85 8.07
CA LYS A 116 -2.88 2.38 8.11
C LYS A 116 -1.93 1.37 7.46
N ALA A 117 -0.84 1.86 6.90
CA ALA A 117 0.18 1.02 6.30
C ALA A 117 1.57 1.48 6.72
N LYS A 118 2.51 0.53 6.83
CA LYS A 118 3.93 0.81 7.05
C LYS A 118 4.76 0.04 6.04
N LEU A 119 5.51 0.76 5.22
CA LEU A 119 6.47 0.19 4.29
C LEU A 119 7.70 -0.26 5.07
N SER A 120 8.18 -1.47 4.82
CA SER A 120 9.44 -1.94 5.39
C SER A 120 10.61 -1.12 4.84
N SER A 121 11.71 -1.00 5.60
CA SER A 121 12.92 -0.31 5.14
C SER A 121 13.48 -0.87 3.83
N THR A 122 13.28 -2.16 3.57
CA THR A 122 13.69 -2.82 2.31
C THR A 122 12.79 -2.49 1.12
N GLY A 123 11.65 -1.85 1.34
CA GLY A 123 10.61 -1.64 0.32
C GLY A 123 9.82 -2.88 -0.07
N LYS A 124 10.20 -4.09 0.38
CA LYS A 124 9.63 -5.37 -0.09
C LYS A 124 8.34 -5.82 0.61
N ARG A 125 8.06 -5.29 1.80
CA ARG A 125 6.87 -5.62 2.59
C ARG A 125 6.09 -4.38 2.95
N LEU A 126 4.77 -4.45 2.80
CA LEU A 126 3.84 -3.44 3.25
C LEU A 126 2.97 -4.03 4.35
N HIS A 127 3.17 -3.54 5.57
CA HIS A 127 2.41 -3.95 6.74
C HIS A 127 1.10 -3.15 6.78
N MET A 128 -0.02 -3.81 6.50
CA MET A 128 -1.34 -3.22 6.47
C MET A 128 -2.06 -3.49 7.80
N ARG A 129 -2.75 -2.49 8.34
CA ARG A 129 -3.61 -2.66 9.52
C ARG A 129 -5.00 -2.08 9.26
N GLY A 130 -5.98 -2.97 9.19
CA GLY A 130 -7.40 -2.63 9.13
C GLY A 130 -8.00 -2.60 10.54
N TYR A 131 -8.80 -1.59 10.88
CA TYR A 131 -9.37 -1.44 12.22
C TYR A 131 -10.77 -0.81 12.23
N LEU A 132 -11.52 -1.04 13.33
CA LEU A 132 -12.83 -0.44 13.58
C LEU A 132 -12.69 0.61 14.69
N GLY A 133 -12.93 1.89 14.38
CA GLY A 133 -12.81 3.00 15.33
C GLY A 133 -11.36 3.25 15.73
N VAL A 134 -10.86 2.54 16.76
CA VAL A 134 -9.48 2.68 17.26
C VAL A 134 -8.54 1.65 16.64
N SER A 135 -7.32 2.05 16.29
CA SER A 135 -6.37 1.15 15.64
C SER A 135 -5.92 -0.01 16.52
N ALA A 136 -6.08 0.03 17.84
CA ALA A 136 -5.78 -1.10 18.72
C ALA A 136 -6.66 -2.33 18.43
N LEU A 137 -7.89 -2.14 17.95
CA LEU A 137 -8.84 -3.21 17.64
C LEU A 137 -8.92 -3.40 16.13
N GLY A 138 -8.07 -4.29 15.61
CA GLY A 138 -7.93 -4.49 14.17
C GLY A 138 -7.19 -5.76 13.78
N ARG A 139 -7.06 -5.99 12.48
CA ARG A 139 -6.33 -7.13 11.89
C ARG A 139 -5.16 -6.61 11.07
N ASN A 140 -4.05 -7.33 11.16
CA ASN A 140 -2.86 -7.05 10.38
C ASN A 140 -2.84 -7.95 9.14
N GLN A 141 -2.36 -7.42 8.03
CA GLN A 141 -1.98 -8.19 6.85
C GLN A 141 -0.61 -7.74 6.37
N ILE A 142 0.10 -8.64 5.70
CA ILE A 142 1.35 -8.32 5.02
C ILE A 142 1.08 -8.45 3.54
N TRP A 143 1.41 -7.40 2.80
CA TRP A 143 1.48 -7.45 1.35
C TRP A 143 2.95 -7.52 0.94
N ILE A 144 3.24 -8.34 -0.05
CA ILE A 144 4.59 -8.59 -0.56
C ILE A 144 4.73 -7.91 -1.91
N ARG A 145 5.79 -7.12 -2.10
CA ARG A 145 6.04 -6.48 -3.39
C ARG A 145 6.33 -7.55 -4.44
N VAL A 146 5.73 -7.42 -5.62
CA VAL A 146 5.90 -8.38 -6.73
C VAL A 146 7.18 -8.10 -7.51
N GLU A 147 7.67 -6.85 -7.48
CA GLU A 147 8.89 -6.36 -8.11
C GLU A 147 10.03 -6.16 -7.10
#